data_AF-A0A4P2QQG6-F1
#
_entry.id   AF-A0A4P2QQG6-F1
#
_cell.length_a   1.000
_cell.length_b   1.000
_cell.length_c   1.000
_cell.angle_alpha   90.00
_cell.angle_beta   90.00
_cell.angle_gamma   90.00
#
_symmetry.space_group_name_H-M   'P 1'
#
loop_
_entity.id
_entity.type
_entity.pdbx_description
1 polymer ?
#
loop_
_entity_poly.entity_id
_entity_poly.type
_entity_poly.pdbx_seq_one_letter_code
_entity_poly.pdbx_strand_id
1 'polypeptide(L)'
;MTPDHSPHAVLDELAGHPHGDDLARVVHTAAFAAADERRTTLEGGLAELVDRAGLSVADAETRFGNVIRALERGTSEGAGSATRVLLATLLARGVALSPPEGPDAEGRVAEALVWLATYTSVDALTALDAALGERAAGLWRAVAALVRRADQGALPQLGRAGAIIAAAALRGSASPDARAEAGSLVDEVRDPIVRSLLRDAVSPGRRPSRAPGASAAGGDAAQGGAGASGDEGWAEGDGRAPGRLAGELSPPPRGPVALVLLAATGILLAMHVVRLAGRFLLRYRRPAAVEISPRGVTVRSRTELFGRTLREQETYIPVESLLRATREVRYPRLGLYAGLVALGLGTYLGVSLLVDGARAGSPELLGMGALVFAFGAALDFGLSHVETAARGRCRVVLVPRKGPGVALAGIERAAADAALSRLPRA
;
A
#
# COMPACT_ATOMS: atom_id res chain seq x y z
N MET A 1 29.72 -11.10 -3.44
CA MET A 1 28.95 -10.95 -4.70
C MET A 1 27.50 -11.23 -4.38
N THR A 2 26.58 -10.31 -4.68
CA THR A 2 25.14 -10.56 -4.50
C THR A 2 24.69 -11.57 -5.55
N PRO A 3 24.00 -12.66 -5.19
CA PRO A 3 23.50 -13.62 -6.16
C PRO A 3 22.57 -12.93 -7.16
N ASP A 4 22.73 -13.25 -8.45
CA ASP A 4 21.83 -12.76 -9.48
C ASP A 4 20.48 -13.47 -9.35
N HIS A 5 19.42 -12.69 -9.21
CA HIS A 5 18.03 -13.15 -9.08
C HIS A 5 17.21 -12.74 -10.30
N SER A 6 17.83 -12.66 -11.48
CA SER A 6 17.12 -12.41 -12.73
C SER A 6 16.33 -13.66 -13.17
N PRO A 7 15.20 -13.51 -13.89
CA PRO A 7 14.49 -14.64 -14.48
C PRO A 7 15.37 -15.52 -15.39
N HIS A 8 16.33 -14.92 -16.11
CA HIS A 8 17.30 -15.65 -16.91
C HIS A 8 18.18 -16.57 -16.06
N ALA A 9 18.74 -16.06 -14.95
CA ALA A 9 19.54 -16.88 -14.04
C ALA A 9 18.74 -18.04 -13.42
N VAL A 10 17.43 -17.85 -13.19
CA VAL A 10 16.55 -18.93 -12.75
C VAL A 10 16.32 -19.95 -13.86
N LEU A 11 16.02 -19.51 -15.09
CA LEU A 11 15.81 -20.42 -16.22
C LEU A 11 17.05 -21.24 -16.56
N ASP A 12 18.24 -20.65 -16.48
CA ASP A 12 19.52 -21.32 -16.72
C ASP A 12 19.76 -22.46 -15.70
N GLU A 13 19.44 -22.22 -14.42
CA GLU A 13 19.50 -23.28 -13.41
C GLU A 13 18.45 -24.36 -13.65
N LEU A 14 17.21 -23.97 -13.94
CA LEU A 14 16.13 -24.92 -14.18
C LEU A 14 16.38 -25.80 -15.41
N ALA A 15 17.10 -25.30 -16.41
CA ALA A 15 17.51 -26.09 -17.57
C ALA A 15 18.49 -27.22 -17.21
N GLY A 16 19.28 -27.05 -16.15
CA GLY A 16 20.17 -28.09 -15.61
C GLY A 16 19.56 -28.95 -14.50
N HIS A 17 18.36 -28.59 -14.02
CA HIS A 17 17.70 -29.26 -12.91
C HIS A 17 16.93 -30.51 -13.41
N PRO A 18 17.15 -31.72 -12.84
CA PRO A 18 16.53 -32.97 -13.33
C PRO A 18 15.00 -32.91 -13.44
N HIS A 19 14.36 -32.21 -12.50
CA HIS A 19 12.90 -32.05 -12.42
C HIS A 19 12.42 -30.63 -12.80
N GLY A 20 13.24 -29.83 -13.50
CA GLY A 20 12.93 -28.41 -13.76
C GLY A 20 11.59 -28.20 -14.48
N ASP A 21 11.29 -29.04 -15.47
CA ASP A 21 10.04 -28.97 -16.24
C ASP A 21 8.83 -29.49 -15.44
N ASP A 22 9.01 -30.55 -14.65
CA ASP A 22 7.93 -31.09 -13.80
C ASP A 22 7.53 -30.08 -12.72
N LEU A 23 8.52 -29.44 -12.09
CA LEU A 23 8.29 -28.34 -11.14
C LEU A 23 7.54 -27.18 -11.80
N ALA A 24 7.88 -26.83 -13.05
CA ALA A 24 7.18 -25.77 -13.79
C ALA A 24 5.72 -26.15 -14.08
N ARG A 25 5.45 -27.41 -14.44
CA ARG A 25 4.08 -27.93 -14.65
C ARG A 25 3.26 -27.94 -13.35
N VAL A 26 3.87 -28.33 -12.22
CA VAL A 26 3.21 -28.30 -10.90
C VAL A 26 2.86 -26.87 -10.50
N VAL A 27 3.80 -25.93 -10.59
CA VAL A 27 3.56 -24.50 -10.29
C VAL A 27 2.47 -23.94 -11.20
N HIS A 28 2.54 -24.22 -12.51
CA HIS A 28 1.53 -23.78 -13.46
C HIS A 28 0.13 -24.30 -13.11
N THR A 29 0.00 -25.61 -12.85
CA THR A 29 -1.29 -26.24 -12.54
C THR A 29 -1.87 -25.70 -11.23
N ALA A 30 -1.05 -25.58 -10.18
CA ALA A 30 -1.49 -25.04 -8.90
C ALA A 30 -1.90 -23.55 -9.00
N ALA A 31 -1.14 -22.75 -9.74
CA ALA A 31 -1.43 -21.33 -9.94
C ALA A 31 -2.71 -21.11 -10.75
N PHE A 32 -2.91 -21.85 -11.84
CA PHE A 32 -4.14 -21.74 -12.64
C PHE A 32 -5.37 -22.24 -11.91
N ALA A 33 -5.27 -23.35 -11.16
CA ALA A 33 -6.37 -23.81 -10.30
C ALA A 33 -6.74 -22.74 -9.25
N ALA A 34 -5.75 -22.09 -8.63
CA ALA A 34 -6.00 -20.98 -7.72
C ALA A 34 -6.62 -19.77 -8.42
N ALA A 35 -6.22 -19.45 -9.65
CA ALA A 35 -6.79 -18.35 -10.42
C ALA A 35 -8.25 -18.59 -10.84
N ASP A 36 -8.57 -19.82 -11.24
CA ASP A 36 -9.92 -20.24 -11.64
C ASP A 36 -10.88 -20.26 -10.44
N GLU A 37 -10.41 -20.77 -9.29
CA GLU A 37 -11.17 -20.80 -8.04
C GLU A 37 -11.10 -19.48 -7.25
N ARG A 38 -10.34 -18.49 -7.75
CA ARG A 38 -10.11 -17.19 -7.11
C ARG A 38 -9.53 -17.30 -5.69
N ARG A 39 -8.64 -18.26 -5.45
CA ARG A 39 -7.91 -18.48 -4.18
C ARG A 39 -6.62 -17.67 -4.10
N THR A 40 -6.40 -16.98 -2.99
CA THR A 40 -5.16 -16.21 -2.75
C THR A 40 -3.97 -17.07 -2.31
N THR A 41 -4.18 -18.38 -2.11
CA THR A 41 -3.16 -19.37 -1.73
C THR A 41 -3.09 -20.49 -2.77
N LEU A 42 -1.89 -21.06 -2.94
CA LEU A 42 -1.58 -22.09 -3.95
C LEU A 42 -1.54 -23.52 -3.37
N GLU A 43 -1.81 -23.68 -2.07
CA GLU A 43 -1.65 -24.96 -1.36
C GLU A 43 -2.74 -25.99 -1.69
N GLY A 44 -3.94 -25.54 -2.05
CA GLY A 44 -5.08 -26.44 -2.26
C GLY A 44 -4.87 -27.35 -3.47
N GLY A 45 -4.81 -28.66 -3.22
CA GLY A 45 -4.54 -29.71 -4.21
C GLY A 45 -3.05 -29.97 -4.46
N LEU A 46 -2.14 -29.25 -3.82
CA LEU A 46 -0.69 -29.32 -4.10
C LEU A 46 -0.11 -30.72 -3.85
N ALA A 47 -0.49 -31.37 -2.75
CA ALA A 47 0.02 -32.71 -2.40
C ALA A 47 -0.29 -33.75 -3.49
N GLU A 48 -1.50 -33.71 -4.06
CA GLU A 48 -1.91 -34.60 -5.15
C GLU A 48 -1.16 -34.29 -6.46
N LEU A 49 -0.92 -33.00 -6.75
CA LEU A 49 -0.14 -32.60 -7.92
C LEU A 49 1.32 -33.04 -7.82
N VAL A 50 1.93 -32.92 -6.65
CA VAL A 50 3.30 -33.35 -6.36
C VAL A 50 3.43 -34.87 -6.44
N ASP A 51 2.51 -35.62 -5.84
CA ASP A 51 2.46 -37.08 -5.90
C ASP A 51 2.28 -37.59 -7.34
N ARG A 52 1.35 -36.98 -8.10
CA ARG A 52 1.15 -37.30 -9.53
C ARG A 52 2.38 -37.04 -10.39
N ALA A 53 3.16 -36.01 -10.05
CA ALA A 53 4.41 -35.70 -10.73
C ALA A 53 5.58 -36.61 -10.28
N GLY A 54 5.37 -37.48 -9.28
CA GLY A 54 6.42 -38.33 -8.72
C GLY A 54 7.53 -37.54 -8.04
N LEU A 55 7.24 -36.35 -7.53
CA LEU A 55 8.22 -35.45 -6.93
C LEU A 55 8.22 -35.59 -5.41
N SER A 56 9.40 -35.53 -4.81
CA SER A 56 9.58 -35.36 -3.37
C SER A 56 9.96 -33.91 -3.03
N VAL A 57 9.92 -33.56 -1.75
CA VAL A 57 10.40 -32.26 -1.27
C VAL A 57 11.88 -32.04 -1.60
N ALA A 58 12.70 -33.11 -1.64
CA ALA A 58 14.11 -33.02 -1.97
C ALA A 58 14.34 -32.66 -3.45
N ASP A 59 13.47 -33.15 -4.34
CA ASP A 59 13.52 -32.89 -5.77
C ASP A 59 13.13 -31.46 -6.13
N ALA A 60 12.61 -30.69 -5.17
CA ALA A 60 12.19 -29.31 -5.36
C ALA A 60 13.23 -28.28 -4.87
N GLU A 61 14.43 -28.71 -4.46
CA GLU A 61 15.47 -27.84 -3.93
C GLU A 61 16.27 -27.16 -5.05
N THR A 62 16.33 -25.82 -5.02
CA THR A 62 17.14 -25.01 -5.93
C THR A 62 17.99 -24.03 -5.13
N ARG A 63 18.97 -23.36 -5.75
CA ARG A 63 19.74 -22.30 -5.08
C ARG A 63 18.88 -21.08 -4.73
N PHE A 64 17.70 -20.94 -5.32
CA PHE A 64 16.72 -19.88 -5.04
C PHE A 64 15.68 -20.28 -3.98
N GLY A 65 15.76 -21.51 -3.47
CA GLY A 65 14.90 -22.08 -2.44
C GLY A 65 14.14 -23.32 -2.90
N ASN A 66 13.32 -23.86 -1.99
CA ASN A 66 12.54 -25.06 -2.23
C ASN A 66 11.14 -24.71 -2.79
N VAL A 67 10.82 -25.20 -3.99
CA VAL A 67 9.57 -24.86 -4.71
C VAL A 67 8.34 -25.36 -3.96
N ILE A 68 8.32 -26.61 -3.51
CA ILE A 68 7.17 -27.22 -2.84
C ILE A 68 6.88 -26.49 -1.52
N ARG A 69 7.91 -26.27 -0.69
CA ARG A 69 7.76 -25.52 0.57
C ARG A 69 7.32 -24.07 0.34
N ALA A 70 7.70 -23.46 -0.79
CA ALA A 70 7.27 -22.12 -1.14
C ALA A 70 5.78 -22.08 -1.50
N LEU A 71 5.27 -23.10 -2.21
CA LEU A 71 3.85 -23.23 -2.52
C LEU A 71 3.01 -23.54 -1.27
N GLU A 72 3.49 -24.43 -0.38
CA GLU A 72 2.82 -24.80 0.89
C GLU A 72 2.66 -23.64 1.86
N ARG A 73 3.69 -22.79 2.03
CA ARG A 73 3.60 -21.62 2.93
C ARG A 73 2.66 -20.53 2.41
N GLY A 74 2.20 -20.68 1.17
CA GLY A 74 1.38 -19.70 0.49
C GLY A 74 2.11 -18.39 0.22
N THR A 75 1.33 -17.40 -0.18
CA THR A 75 1.76 -16.08 -0.65
C THR A 75 2.16 -15.13 0.48
N SER A 76 2.08 -15.59 1.72
CA SER A 76 2.27 -14.85 2.96
C SER A 76 3.75 -14.57 3.26
N GLU A 77 4.09 -13.28 3.34
CA GLU A 77 5.19 -12.53 4.02
C GLU A 77 6.60 -13.13 4.27
N GLY A 78 6.80 -14.45 4.27
CA GLY A 78 8.07 -15.11 4.55
C GLY A 78 8.88 -15.55 3.32
N ALA A 79 8.31 -15.50 2.12
CA ALA A 79 9.06 -15.83 0.90
C ALA A 79 10.06 -14.71 0.58
N GLY A 80 11.35 -15.03 0.65
CA GLY A 80 12.43 -14.13 0.23
C GLY A 80 12.26 -13.69 -1.22
N SER A 81 12.93 -12.59 -1.60
CA SER A 81 12.89 -12.07 -2.98
C SER A 81 13.27 -13.13 -4.01
N ALA A 82 14.30 -13.94 -3.73
CA ALA A 82 14.76 -15.03 -4.59
C ALA A 82 13.64 -16.06 -4.88
N THR A 83 12.94 -16.52 -3.84
CA THR A 83 11.87 -17.51 -3.97
C THR A 83 10.67 -16.97 -4.76
N ARG A 84 10.36 -15.68 -4.63
CA ARG A 84 9.31 -15.05 -5.45
C ARG A 84 9.67 -15.04 -6.93
N VAL A 85 10.93 -14.73 -7.28
CA VAL A 85 11.41 -14.81 -8.67
C VAL A 85 11.39 -16.25 -9.16
N LEU A 86 11.78 -17.22 -8.32
CA LEU A 86 11.70 -18.64 -8.67
C LEU A 86 10.29 -19.07 -9.06
N LEU A 87 9.28 -18.77 -8.24
CA LEU A 87 7.89 -19.12 -8.53
C LEU A 87 7.35 -18.39 -9.76
N ALA A 88 7.63 -17.09 -9.91
CA ALA A 88 7.26 -16.32 -11.09
C ALA A 88 7.84 -16.92 -12.38
N THR A 89 9.11 -17.32 -12.33
CA THR A 89 9.84 -17.89 -13.47
C THR A 89 9.35 -19.29 -13.81
N LEU A 90 9.11 -20.15 -12.81
CA LEU A 90 8.53 -21.47 -13.01
C LEU A 90 7.13 -21.40 -13.61
N LEU A 91 6.30 -20.45 -13.16
CA LEU A 91 4.98 -20.22 -13.74
C LEU A 91 5.09 -19.78 -15.21
N ALA A 92 5.96 -18.83 -15.53
CA ALA A 92 6.20 -18.41 -16.91
C ALA A 92 6.75 -19.54 -17.80
N ARG A 93 7.66 -20.38 -17.26
CA ARG A 93 8.17 -21.58 -17.93
C ARG A 93 7.05 -22.60 -18.18
N GLY A 94 6.16 -22.80 -17.22
CA GLY A 94 5.00 -23.69 -17.37
C GLY A 94 4.07 -23.24 -18.50
N VAL A 95 3.84 -21.93 -18.63
CA VAL A 95 3.14 -21.36 -19.80
C VAL A 95 3.91 -21.63 -21.10
N ALA A 96 5.25 -21.50 -21.09
CA ALA A 96 6.07 -21.77 -22.27
C ALA A 96 6.06 -23.26 -22.70
N LEU A 97 5.94 -24.19 -21.75
CA LEU A 97 5.82 -25.64 -22.00
C LEU A 97 4.45 -26.04 -22.57
N SER A 98 3.41 -25.22 -22.38
CA SER A 98 2.07 -25.44 -22.92
C SER A 98 1.50 -24.10 -23.40
N PRO A 99 2.09 -23.56 -24.47
CA PRO A 99 1.85 -22.20 -24.93
C PRO A 99 0.42 -22.09 -25.45
N PRO A 100 -0.33 -21.04 -25.06
CA PRO A 100 -1.69 -20.86 -25.55
C PRO A 100 -1.68 -20.56 -27.06
N GLU A 101 -2.57 -21.20 -27.79
CA GLU A 101 -2.72 -21.00 -29.23
C GLU A 101 -4.03 -20.24 -29.52
N GLY A 102 -3.89 -19.07 -30.14
CA GLY A 102 -5.01 -18.25 -30.57
C GLY A 102 -5.51 -17.26 -29.51
N PRO A 103 -6.25 -16.23 -29.95
CA PRO A 103 -6.55 -15.04 -29.14
C PRO A 103 -7.40 -15.36 -27.90
N ASP A 104 -8.31 -16.33 -27.98
CA ASP A 104 -9.17 -16.70 -26.84
C ASP A 104 -8.37 -17.42 -25.75
N ALA A 105 -7.45 -18.31 -26.13
CA ALA A 105 -6.59 -19.02 -25.19
C ALA A 105 -5.57 -18.06 -24.55
N GLU A 106 -4.94 -17.20 -25.36
CA GLU A 106 -4.05 -16.15 -24.91
C GLU A 106 -4.76 -15.19 -23.94
N GLY A 107 -6.02 -14.82 -24.24
CA GLY A 107 -6.87 -14.00 -23.38
C GLY A 107 -7.12 -14.61 -22.01
N ARG A 108 -7.47 -15.91 -21.94
CA ARG A 108 -7.68 -16.62 -20.67
C ARG A 108 -6.40 -16.72 -19.85
N VAL A 109 -5.28 -17.06 -20.49
CA VAL A 109 -3.96 -17.13 -19.84
C VAL A 109 -3.56 -15.75 -19.31
N ALA A 110 -3.67 -14.69 -20.11
CA ALA A 110 -3.37 -13.33 -19.69
C ALA A 110 -4.24 -12.90 -18.49
N GLU A 111 -5.54 -13.24 -18.50
CA GLU A 111 -6.45 -12.90 -17.39
C GLU A 111 -6.03 -13.60 -16.09
N ALA A 112 -5.71 -14.90 -16.16
CA ALA A 112 -5.23 -15.66 -15.02
C ALA A 112 -3.91 -15.10 -14.46
N LEU A 113 -2.94 -14.79 -15.34
CA LEU A 113 -1.65 -14.23 -14.93
C LEU A 113 -1.78 -12.86 -14.27
N VAL A 114 -2.60 -11.96 -14.82
CA VAL A 114 -2.86 -10.65 -14.22
C VAL A 114 -3.60 -10.79 -12.88
N TRP A 115 -4.54 -11.73 -12.80
CA TRP A 115 -5.24 -12.01 -11.54
C TRP A 115 -4.26 -12.50 -10.46
N LEU A 116 -3.40 -13.48 -10.79
CA LEU A 116 -2.38 -13.99 -9.88
C LEU A 116 -1.44 -12.89 -9.41
N ALA A 117 -0.91 -12.07 -10.32
CA ALA A 117 -0.03 -10.95 -9.97
C ALA A 117 -0.74 -9.88 -9.09
N THR A 118 -2.06 -9.77 -9.17
CA THR A 118 -2.86 -8.82 -8.40
C THR A 118 -3.17 -9.32 -6.99
N TYR A 119 -3.48 -10.61 -6.84
CA TYR A 119 -4.05 -11.18 -5.61
C TYR A 119 -3.14 -12.17 -4.89
N THR A 120 -1.97 -12.46 -5.46
CA THR A 120 -0.96 -13.38 -4.90
C THR A 120 0.42 -12.72 -4.89
N SER A 121 1.42 -13.40 -4.34
CA SER A 121 2.81 -12.96 -4.40
C SER A 121 3.57 -13.46 -5.65
N VAL A 122 2.89 -14.18 -6.54
CA VAL A 122 3.47 -14.77 -7.75
C VAL A 122 3.12 -13.90 -8.96
N ASP A 123 4.13 -13.26 -9.53
CA ASP A 123 4.00 -12.37 -10.70
C ASP A 123 4.86 -12.87 -11.87
N ALA A 124 4.30 -13.79 -12.65
CA ALA A 124 4.96 -14.36 -13.82
C ALA A 124 5.09 -13.37 -14.99
N LEU A 125 4.36 -12.25 -14.99
CA LEU A 125 4.44 -11.27 -16.08
C LEU A 125 5.87 -10.73 -16.24
N THR A 126 6.60 -10.62 -15.12
CA THR A 126 8.02 -10.19 -15.10
C THR A 126 9.00 -11.18 -15.74
N ALA A 127 8.58 -12.42 -15.96
CA ALA A 127 9.42 -13.50 -16.50
C ALA A 127 8.97 -14.00 -17.88
N LEU A 128 7.87 -13.48 -18.45
CA LEU A 128 7.32 -13.94 -19.73
C LEU A 128 8.31 -13.78 -20.90
N ASP A 129 8.97 -12.62 -21.01
CA ASP A 129 9.93 -12.37 -22.09
C ASP A 129 11.09 -13.37 -22.05
N ALA A 130 11.60 -13.66 -20.84
CA ALA A 130 12.70 -14.59 -20.66
C ALA A 130 12.29 -16.04 -20.98
N ALA A 131 11.06 -16.44 -20.64
CA ALA A 131 10.58 -17.81 -20.81
C ALA A 131 10.03 -18.10 -22.21
N LEU A 132 9.36 -17.15 -22.86
CA LEU A 132 8.70 -17.34 -24.17
C LEU A 132 9.43 -16.69 -25.35
N GLY A 133 10.29 -15.69 -25.12
CA GLY A 133 10.90 -14.91 -26.20
C GLY A 133 9.85 -14.30 -27.13
N GLU A 134 10.06 -14.44 -28.45
CA GLU A 134 9.14 -13.95 -29.49
C GLU A 134 7.72 -14.54 -29.39
N ARG A 135 7.57 -15.71 -28.77
CA ARG A 135 6.25 -16.34 -28.60
C ARG A 135 5.36 -15.61 -27.61
N ALA A 136 5.91 -14.65 -26.84
CA ALA A 136 5.14 -13.82 -25.91
C ALA A 136 4.24 -12.79 -26.61
N ALA A 137 4.42 -12.52 -27.90
CA ALA A 137 3.71 -11.47 -28.63
C ALA A 137 2.17 -11.55 -28.49
N GLY A 138 1.60 -12.75 -28.64
CA GLY A 138 0.16 -12.97 -28.45
C GLY A 138 -0.33 -12.63 -27.04
N LEU A 139 0.40 -13.08 -26.02
CA LEU A 139 0.10 -12.78 -24.63
C LEU A 139 0.18 -11.28 -24.32
N TRP A 140 1.15 -10.56 -24.86
CA TRP A 140 1.25 -9.12 -24.63
C TRP A 140 0.08 -8.34 -25.24
N ARG A 141 -0.39 -8.74 -26.43
CA ARG A 141 -1.63 -8.20 -27.02
C ARG A 141 -2.85 -8.51 -26.16
N ALA A 142 -2.94 -9.72 -25.61
CA ALA A 142 -4.01 -10.11 -24.70
C ALA A 142 -3.99 -9.29 -23.39
N VAL A 143 -2.81 -9.07 -22.79
CA VAL A 143 -2.62 -8.21 -21.61
C VAL A 143 -3.07 -6.77 -21.91
N ALA A 144 -2.73 -6.23 -23.07
CA ALA A 144 -3.17 -4.90 -23.50
C ALA A 144 -4.69 -4.81 -23.66
N ALA A 145 -5.33 -5.84 -24.24
CA ALA A 145 -6.78 -5.93 -24.35
C ALA A 145 -7.47 -5.95 -22.96
N LEU A 146 -6.87 -6.62 -21.96
CA LEU A 146 -7.37 -6.59 -20.58
C LEU A 146 -7.30 -5.19 -19.97
N VAL A 147 -6.24 -4.41 -20.23
CA VAL A 147 -6.14 -3.02 -19.79
C VAL A 147 -7.29 -2.18 -20.36
N ARG A 148 -7.58 -2.29 -21.67
CA ARG A 148 -8.70 -1.58 -22.33
C ARG A 148 -10.03 -1.94 -21.67
N ARG A 149 -10.31 -3.23 -21.52
CA ARG A 149 -11.56 -3.73 -20.92
C ARG A 149 -11.72 -3.30 -19.46
N ALA A 150 -10.64 -3.33 -18.67
CA ALA A 150 -10.67 -2.91 -17.28
C ALA A 150 -10.89 -1.40 -17.11
N ASP A 151 -10.27 -0.56 -17.94
CA ASP A 151 -10.49 0.89 -17.97
C ASP A 151 -11.94 1.25 -18.34
N GLN A 152 -12.56 0.46 -19.22
CA GLN A 152 -13.97 0.59 -19.59
C GLN A 152 -14.95 0.03 -18.55
N GLY A 153 -14.44 -0.58 -17.46
CA GLY A 153 -15.28 -1.21 -16.43
C GLY A 153 -15.88 -2.57 -16.84
N ALA A 154 -15.42 -3.17 -17.94
CA ALA A 154 -15.93 -4.45 -18.47
C ALA A 154 -15.31 -5.69 -17.78
N LEU A 155 -14.41 -5.50 -16.81
CA LEU A 155 -13.74 -6.56 -16.06
C LEU A 155 -13.80 -6.28 -14.54
N PRO A 156 -14.98 -6.44 -13.91
CA PRO A 156 -15.15 -6.10 -12.49
C PRO A 156 -14.27 -6.94 -11.56
N GLN A 157 -13.88 -8.16 -11.97
CA GLN A 157 -13.08 -9.07 -11.14
C GLN A 157 -11.61 -8.67 -11.03
N LEU A 158 -11.02 -8.06 -12.07
CA LEU A 158 -9.67 -7.49 -12.03
C LEU A 158 -9.69 -6.04 -11.53
N GLY A 159 -10.72 -5.30 -11.98
CA GLY A 159 -10.91 -3.89 -11.67
C GLY A 159 -9.68 -3.04 -12.00
N ARG A 160 -9.57 -1.94 -11.26
CA ARG A 160 -8.48 -0.96 -11.43
C ARG A 160 -7.10 -1.52 -11.06
N ALA A 161 -7.03 -2.41 -10.06
CA ALA A 161 -5.77 -2.97 -9.59
C ALA A 161 -5.10 -3.84 -10.66
N GLY A 162 -5.86 -4.74 -11.30
CA GLY A 162 -5.37 -5.55 -12.41
C GLY A 162 -4.90 -4.71 -13.60
N ALA A 163 -5.62 -3.62 -13.93
CA ALA A 163 -5.20 -2.70 -15.00
C ALA A 163 -3.84 -2.03 -14.70
N ILE A 164 -3.60 -1.63 -13.45
CA ILE A 164 -2.33 -1.04 -13.02
C ILE A 164 -1.19 -2.06 -13.13
N ILE A 165 -1.40 -3.30 -12.70
CA ILE A 165 -0.40 -4.38 -12.77
C ILE A 165 -0.10 -4.75 -14.23
N ALA A 166 -1.12 -4.93 -15.06
CA ALA A 166 -0.97 -5.22 -16.49
C ALA A 166 -0.20 -4.09 -17.22
N ALA A 167 -0.52 -2.82 -16.95
CA ALA A 167 0.21 -1.68 -17.52
C ALA A 167 1.65 -1.59 -17.01
N ALA A 168 1.90 -1.91 -15.74
CA ALA A 168 3.25 -1.99 -15.19
C ALA A 168 4.08 -3.11 -15.83
N ALA A 169 3.46 -4.25 -16.15
CA ALA A 169 4.09 -5.35 -16.87
C ALA A 169 4.44 -4.97 -18.32
N LEU A 170 3.50 -4.37 -19.07
CA LEU A 170 3.75 -3.85 -20.41
C LEU A 170 4.91 -2.85 -20.42
N ARG A 171 4.99 -1.98 -19.40
CA ARG A 171 6.13 -1.06 -19.21
C ARG A 171 7.44 -1.77 -18.92
N GLY A 172 7.41 -2.85 -18.14
CA GLY A 172 8.60 -3.59 -17.72
C GLY A 172 9.17 -4.50 -18.80
N SER A 173 8.36 -4.88 -19.79
CA SER A 173 8.74 -5.80 -20.86
C SER A 173 9.78 -5.21 -21.82
N ALA A 174 10.70 -6.08 -22.27
CA ALA A 174 11.66 -5.77 -23.31
C ALA A 174 11.12 -6.07 -24.73
N SER A 175 10.01 -6.80 -24.83
CA SER A 175 9.40 -7.20 -26.10
C SER A 175 8.96 -5.97 -26.92
N PRO A 176 9.23 -5.94 -28.24
CA PRO A 176 8.76 -4.88 -29.11
C PRO A 176 7.23 -4.82 -29.18
N ASP A 177 6.54 -5.97 -29.13
CA ASP A 177 5.07 -6.05 -29.14
C ASP A 177 4.46 -5.41 -27.90
N ALA A 178 5.03 -5.70 -26.71
CA ALA A 178 4.57 -5.09 -25.46
C ALA A 178 4.69 -3.56 -25.50
N ARG A 179 5.79 -3.03 -26.07
CA ARG A 179 5.99 -1.58 -26.21
C ARG A 179 5.06 -0.95 -27.24
N ALA A 180 4.82 -1.63 -28.36
CA ALA A 180 3.88 -1.18 -29.37
C ALA A 180 2.46 -1.08 -28.80
N GLU A 181 2.02 -2.12 -28.09
CA GLU A 181 0.73 -2.13 -27.39
C GLU A 181 0.66 -1.05 -26.31
N ALA A 182 1.70 -0.90 -25.48
CA ALA A 182 1.77 0.16 -24.47
C ALA A 182 1.61 1.55 -25.11
N GLY A 183 2.26 1.78 -26.25
CA GLY A 183 2.13 3.01 -27.03
C GLY A 183 0.70 3.29 -27.49
N SER A 184 0.02 2.29 -28.04
CA SER A 184 -1.39 2.43 -28.46
C SER A 184 -2.32 2.77 -27.30
N LEU A 185 -2.08 2.19 -26.11
CA LEU A 185 -2.93 2.37 -24.94
C LEU A 185 -2.83 3.77 -24.30
N VAL A 186 -1.73 4.50 -24.51
CA VAL A 186 -1.53 5.83 -23.88
C VAL A 186 -2.67 6.79 -24.24
N ASP A 187 -3.16 6.72 -25.47
CA ASP A 187 -4.19 7.63 -25.99
C ASP A 187 -5.61 7.12 -25.73
N GLU A 188 -5.78 5.82 -25.49
CA GLU A 188 -7.10 5.18 -25.28
C GLU A 188 -7.54 5.18 -23.81
N VAL A 189 -6.61 4.92 -22.89
CA VAL A 189 -6.91 4.68 -21.47
C VAL A 189 -7.30 5.99 -20.77
N ARG A 190 -8.38 5.97 -19.98
CA ARG A 190 -8.92 7.11 -19.23
C ARG A 190 -8.26 7.28 -17.87
N ASP A 191 -7.90 6.20 -17.18
CA ASP A 191 -7.27 6.26 -15.86
C ASP A 191 -5.89 6.96 -15.91
N PRO A 192 -5.68 8.04 -15.14
CA PRO A 192 -4.45 8.83 -15.21
C PRO A 192 -3.21 8.10 -14.69
N ILE A 193 -3.36 7.15 -13.76
CA ILE A 193 -2.24 6.35 -13.21
C ILE A 193 -1.81 5.33 -14.27
N VAL A 194 -2.77 4.61 -14.86
CA VAL A 194 -2.49 3.63 -15.91
C VAL A 194 -1.85 4.32 -17.11
N ARG A 195 -2.40 5.45 -17.56
CA ARG A 195 -1.81 6.27 -18.63
C ARG A 195 -0.38 6.73 -18.31
N SER A 196 -0.12 7.14 -17.07
CA SER A 196 1.24 7.54 -16.65
C SER A 196 2.23 6.39 -16.73
N LEU A 197 1.84 5.18 -16.32
CA LEU A 197 2.70 3.99 -16.41
C LEU A 197 3.03 3.63 -17.86
N LEU A 198 2.03 3.72 -18.75
CA LEU A 198 2.19 3.41 -20.17
C LEU A 198 3.09 4.44 -20.88
N ARG A 199 2.99 5.73 -20.54
CA ARG A 199 3.87 6.78 -21.11
C ARG A 199 5.35 6.54 -20.80
N ASP A 200 5.65 6.06 -19.60
CA ASP A 200 7.02 5.72 -19.22
C ASP A 200 7.59 4.57 -20.07
N ALA A 201 6.74 3.67 -20.58
CA ALA A 201 7.13 2.54 -21.43
C ALA A 201 7.62 3.00 -22.81
N VAL A 202 6.97 4.02 -23.37
CA VAL A 202 7.26 4.55 -24.72
C VAL A 202 8.50 5.45 -24.70
N SER A 203 8.79 6.08 -23.56
CA SER A 203 9.91 7.02 -23.39
C SER A 203 10.95 6.56 -22.35
N PRO A 204 11.57 5.38 -22.51
CA PRO A 204 12.47 4.82 -21.49
C PRO A 204 13.71 5.70 -21.22
N GLY A 205 14.09 6.55 -22.17
CA GLY A 205 15.24 7.46 -22.08
C GLY A 205 15.04 8.75 -21.28
N ARG A 206 13.80 9.05 -20.83
CA ARG A 206 13.50 10.31 -20.12
C ARG A 206 13.30 10.12 -18.62
N ARG A 207 13.91 9.10 -18.01
CA ARG A 207 14.13 9.14 -16.56
C ARG A 207 14.97 10.39 -16.29
N PRO A 208 14.50 11.37 -15.48
CA PRO A 208 15.39 12.38 -14.95
C PRO A 208 16.45 11.60 -14.19
N SER A 209 17.64 11.49 -14.80
CA SER A 209 18.82 11.05 -14.10
C SER A 209 18.96 12.00 -12.94
N ARG A 210 18.46 11.58 -11.78
CA ARG A 210 18.79 12.18 -10.50
C ARG A 210 20.21 11.71 -10.19
N ALA A 211 21.14 12.06 -11.08
CA ALA A 211 22.54 12.10 -10.75
C ALA A 211 22.62 13.04 -9.53
N PRO A 212 23.21 12.60 -8.41
CA PRO A 212 23.48 13.49 -7.31
C PRO A 212 24.43 14.55 -7.85
N GLY A 213 23.92 15.75 -8.07
CA GLY A 213 24.73 16.92 -8.37
C GLY A 213 25.72 17.08 -7.23
N ALA A 214 26.97 16.74 -7.50
CA ALA A 214 28.12 17.29 -6.84
C ALA A 214 28.07 18.80 -7.04
N SER A 215 27.38 19.51 -6.14
CA SER A 215 27.49 20.95 -6.04
C SER A 215 28.86 21.26 -5.44
N ALA A 216 29.77 21.65 -6.34
CA ALA A 216 30.73 22.73 -6.16
C ALA A 216 31.07 23.09 -4.70
N ALA A 217 32.22 22.60 -4.27
CA ALA A 217 33.05 23.33 -3.34
C ALA A 217 33.53 24.64 -3.99
N GLY A 218 33.53 25.72 -3.22
CA GLY A 218 33.87 27.08 -3.64
C GLY A 218 32.63 27.95 -3.47
N GLY A 219 32.40 28.61 -2.33
CA GLY A 219 33.35 29.35 -1.53
C GLY A 219 32.84 30.79 -1.54
N ASP A 220 32.28 31.24 -0.42
CA ASP A 220 32.67 32.54 0.11
C ASP A 220 32.19 32.74 1.53
N ALA A 221 33.10 33.35 2.29
CA ALA A 221 33.02 33.62 3.69
C ALA A 221 32.34 34.96 3.97
N ALA A 222 31.89 35.07 5.22
CA ALA A 222 31.84 36.29 6.02
C ALA A 222 30.78 37.37 5.68
N GLN A 223 29.72 37.38 6.49
CA GLN A 223 29.28 38.52 7.31
C GLN A 223 28.19 37.96 8.24
N GLY A 224 28.26 38.05 9.57
CA GLY A 224 28.60 39.22 10.37
C GLY A 224 27.32 40.00 10.64
N GLY A 225 26.56 39.60 11.67
CA GLY A 225 25.29 40.25 12.00
C GLY A 225 24.72 39.77 13.33
N ALA A 226 25.16 40.42 14.41
CA ALA A 226 24.54 40.33 15.72
C ALA A 226 23.26 41.19 15.77
N GLY A 227 22.24 40.69 16.46
CA GLY A 227 21.19 41.50 17.07
C GLY A 227 19.92 41.67 16.23
N ALA A 228 18.89 40.87 16.55
CA ALA A 228 17.51 41.33 16.69
C ALA A 228 16.66 40.20 17.28
N SER A 229 16.07 40.46 18.44
CA SER A 229 14.92 39.70 18.96
C SER A 229 13.73 39.94 18.04
N GLY A 230 13.70 39.21 16.93
CA GLY A 230 12.63 39.23 15.95
C GLY A 230 11.60 38.17 16.27
N ASP A 231 10.38 38.61 16.52
CA ASP A 231 9.14 37.84 16.43
C ASP A 231 8.94 37.42 14.96
N GLU A 232 9.86 36.62 14.43
CA GLU A 232 9.88 36.15 13.05
C GLU A 232 8.81 35.07 12.87
N GLY A 233 7.61 35.54 12.53
CA GLY A 233 6.89 35.04 11.36
C GLY A 233 6.79 33.52 11.23
N TRP A 234 6.12 32.86 12.17
CA TRP A 234 5.57 31.51 11.95
C TRP A 234 4.45 31.49 10.89
N ALA A 235 4.00 32.66 10.43
CA ALA A 235 3.00 32.80 9.40
C ALA A 235 3.64 32.72 8.00
N GLU A 236 3.27 31.68 7.25
CA GLU A 236 3.31 31.63 5.79
C GLU A 236 4.69 31.68 5.09
N GLY A 237 5.73 31.15 5.74
CA GLY A 237 6.99 30.83 5.09
C GLY A 237 6.92 29.55 4.24
N ASP A 238 6.81 29.73 2.91
CA ASP A 238 7.07 28.80 1.81
C ASP A 238 7.32 27.33 2.19
N GLY A 239 6.31 26.48 1.97
CA GLY A 239 6.32 25.02 2.14
C GLY A 239 7.27 24.26 1.18
N ARG A 240 8.42 24.85 0.82
CA ARG A 240 9.36 24.30 -0.16
C ARG A 240 10.77 24.07 0.36
N ALA A 241 11.09 24.34 1.62
CA ALA A 241 12.33 23.80 2.19
C ALA A 241 12.23 22.26 2.16
N PRO A 242 12.98 21.57 1.27
CA PRO A 242 12.79 20.16 1.07
C PRO A 242 13.16 19.45 2.39
N GLY A 243 12.19 18.80 3.06
CA GLY A 243 12.44 17.97 4.25
C GLY A 243 11.78 18.44 5.55
N ARG A 244 11.06 19.57 5.54
CA ARG A 244 10.26 20.03 6.68
C ARG A 244 8.82 19.51 6.57
N LEU A 245 8.32 18.87 7.62
CA LEU A 245 6.94 18.41 7.76
C LEU A 245 6.26 19.22 8.86
N ALA A 246 5.13 19.86 8.55
CA ALA A 246 4.29 20.50 9.56
C ALA A 246 3.08 19.63 9.89
N GLY A 247 2.70 19.58 11.17
CA GLY A 247 1.52 18.85 11.62
C GLY A 247 1.17 19.16 13.07
N GLU A 248 0.35 18.30 13.69
CA GLU A 248 0.01 18.39 15.11
C GLU A 248 0.67 17.26 15.89
N LEU A 249 1.27 17.57 17.04
CA LEU A 249 1.84 16.57 17.93
C LEU A 249 0.71 15.72 18.53
N SER A 250 0.82 14.41 18.32
CA SER A 250 -0.16 13.41 18.75
C SER A 250 0.48 12.43 19.75
N PRO A 251 -0.26 11.93 20.75
CA PRO A 251 0.30 10.98 21.73
C PRO A 251 0.70 9.67 21.03
N PRO A 252 1.90 9.11 21.26
CA PRO A 252 2.39 7.93 20.55
C PRO A 252 1.39 6.75 20.60
N PRO A 253 1.40 5.87 19.58
CA PRO A 253 0.53 4.69 19.60
C PRO A 253 0.78 3.90 20.89
N ARG A 254 -0.31 3.58 21.59
CA ARG A 254 -0.25 2.75 22.79
C ARG A 254 -0.20 1.29 22.37
N GLY A 255 0.54 0.48 23.14
CA GLY A 255 0.51 -0.97 22.94
C GLY A 255 -0.91 -1.55 23.07
N PRO A 256 -1.18 -2.70 22.44
CA PRO A 256 -2.53 -3.28 22.37
C PRO A 256 -3.11 -3.55 23.78
N VAL A 257 -2.30 -4.06 24.71
CA VAL A 257 -2.73 -4.35 26.08
C VAL A 257 -3.19 -3.09 26.81
N ALA A 258 -2.40 -2.00 26.75
CA ALA A 258 -2.76 -0.73 27.38
C ALA A 258 -4.03 -0.13 26.76
N LEU A 259 -4.22 -0.31 25.45
CA LEU A 259 -5.43 0.13 24.75
C LEU A 259 -6.66 -0.62 25.27
N VAL A 260 -6.59 -1.95 25.38
CA VAL A 260 -7.69 -2.78 25.90
C VAL A 260 -8.02 -2.41 27.34
N LEU A 261 -7.02 -2.28 28.23
CA LEU A 261 -7.25 -1.92 29.63
C LEU A 261 -7.87 -0.51 29.77
N LEU A 262 -7.38 0.48 29.02
CA LEU A 262 -7.93 1.84 29.05
C LEU A 262 -9.33 1.91 28.43
N ALA A 263 -9.61 1.08 27.42
CA ALA A 263 -10.94 0.99 26.82
C ALA A 263 -11.93 0.33 27.79
N ALA A 264 -11.57 -0.81 28.38
CA ALA A 264 -12.41 -1.55 29.33
C ALA A 264 -12.74 -0.74 30.60
N THR A 265 -11.79 0.08 31.07
CA THR A 265 -12.00 0.97 32.23
C THR A 265 -12.75 2.27 31.88
N GLY A 266 -13.08 2.52 30.61
CA GLY A 266 -13.71 3.76 30.15
C GLY A 266 -12.80 5.00 30.18
N ILE A 267 -11.57 4.88 30.71
CA ILE A 267 -10.60 5.98 30.81
C ILE A 267 -10.26 6.51 29.41
N LEU A 268 -10.18 5.64 28.40
CA LEU A 268 -9.90 6.05 27.04
C LEU A 268 -10.96 7.04 26.52
N LEU A 269 -12.25 6.76 26.77
CA LEU A 269 -13.35 7.64 26.41
C LEU A 269 -13.25 8.99 27.14
N ALA A 270 -13.03 8.95 28.46
CA ALA A 270 -12.86 10.17 29.26
C ALA A 270 -11.71 11.04 28.74
N MET A 271 -10.56 10.45 28.40
CA MET A 271 -9.42 11.17 27.81
C MET A 271 -9.77 11.80 26.46
N HIS A 272 -10.56 11.13 25.63
CA HIS A 272 -11.01 11.65 24.35
C HIS A 272 -11.98 12.83 24.53
N VAL A 273 -12.93 12.73 25.44
CA VAL A 273 -13.88 13.80 25.79
C VAL A 273 -13.13 15.03 26.32
N VAL A 274 -12.21 14.84 27.29
CA VAL A 274 -11.41 15.95 27.84
C VAL A 274 -10.56 16.61 26.76
N ARG A 275 -9.95 15.84 25.85
CA ARG A 275 -9.17 16.40 24.74
C ARG A 275 -10.05 17.17 23.75
N LEU A 276 -11.23 16.64 23.44
CA LEU A 276 -12.19 17.29 22.55
C LEU A 276 -12.67 18.61 23.16
N ALA A 277 -13.07 18.58 24.43
CA ALA A 277 -13.46 19.77 25.20
C ALA A 277 -12.33 20.79 25.25
N GLY A 278 -11.09 20.37 25.55
CA GLY A 278 -9.92 21.26 25.52
C GLY A 278 -9.67 21.89 24.15
N ARG A 279 -9.85 21.14 23.06
CA ARG A 279 -9.69 21.65 21.69
C ARG A 279 -10.78 22.69 21.34
N PHE A 280 -12.02 22.47 21.75
CA PHE A 280 -13.13 23.39 21.43
C PHE A 280 -13.22 24.57 22.38
N LEU A 281 -13.21 24.34 23.70
CA LEU A 281 -13.39 25.36 24.72
C LEU A 281 -12.14 26.22 24.90
N LEU A 282 -10.96 25.59 24.94
CA LEU A 282 -9.71 26.29 25.25
C LEU A 282 -8.85 26.58 24.01
N ARG A 283 -9.34 26.22 22.82
CA ARG A 283 -8.55 26.21 21.57
C ARG A 283 -7.19 25.54 21.76
N TYR A 284 -7.15 24.47 22.55
CA TYR A 284 -5.91 23.77 22.86
C TYR A 284 -5.33 23.10 21.61
N ARG A 285 -4.15 23.55 21.17
CA ARG A 285 -3.45 23.00 20.02
C ARG A 285 -2.00 22.70 20.37
N ARG A 286 -1.41 21.70 19.70
CA ARG A 286 0.01 21.40 19.80
C ARG A 286 0.64 21.33 18.41
N PRO A 287 0.77 22.46 17.68
CA PRO A 287 1.46 22.44 16.40
C PRO A 287 2.90 21.96 16.59
N ALA A 288 3.36 21.15 15.65
CA ALA A 288 4.72 20.67 15.63
C ALA A 288 5.26 20.61 14.21
N ALA A 289 6.54 20.90 14.08
CA ALA A 289 7.30 20.79 12.85
C ALA A 289 8.41 19.76 13.05
N VAL A 290 8.58 18.90 12.06
CA VAL A 290 9.63 17.90 12.00
C VAL A 290 10.54 18.26 10.85
N GLU A 291 11.83 18.40 11.12
CA GLU A 291 12.85 18.61 10.12
C GLU A 291 13.73 17.37 10.02
N ILE A 292 13.74 16.76 8.83
CA ILE A 292 14.50 15.54 8.58
C ILE A 292 15.81 15.91 7.88
N SER A 293 16.91 15.67 8.58
CA SER A 293 18.27 15.84 8.08
C SER A 293 18.99 14.49 7.93
N PRO A 294 20.10 14.41 7.18
CA PRO A 294 20.93 13.20 7.12
C PRO A 294 21.51 12.77 8.48
N ARG A 295 21.64 13.69 9.43
CA ARG A 295 22.25 13.43 10.76
C ARG A 295 21.22 13.00 11.81
N GLY A 296 19.95 13.29 11.59
CA GLY A 296 18.90 13.05 12.57
C GLY A 296 17.63 13.85 12.27
N VAL A 297 16.69 13.75 13.20
CA VAL A 297 15.36 14.36 13.09
C VAL A 297 15.17 15.36 14.22
N THR A 298 14.92 16.62 13.86
CA THR A 298 14.60 17.68 14.82
C THR A 298 13.09 17.87 14.89
N VAL A 299 12.53 17.76 16.09
CA VAL A 299 11.10 17.97 16.34
C VAL A 299 10.93 19.22 17.17
N ARG A 300 10.34 20.26 16.58
CA ARG A 300 9.91 21.46 17.29
C ARG A 300 8.42 21.37 17.55
N SER A 301 8.01 21.57 18.79
CA SER A 301 6.60 21.53 19.18
C SER A 301 6.26 22.71 20.08
N ARG A 302 5.08 23.29 19.86
CA ARG A 302 4.55 24.39 20.66
C ARG A 302 3.21 23.97 21.24
N THR A 303 2.96 24.28 22.49
CA THR A 303 1.67 24.09 23.15
C THR A 303 0.96 25.42 23.20
N GLU A 304 -0.19 25.51 22.54
CA GLU A 304 -1.00 26.71 22.43
C GLU A 304 -2.31 26.54 23.22
N LEU A 305 -2.69 27.58 23.96
CA LEU A 305 -3.94 27.68 24.69
C LEU A 305 -4.51 29.08 24.43
N PHE A 306 -5.75 29.16 23.95
CA PHE A 306 -6.37 30.42 23.52
C PHE A 306 -5.54 31.21 22.49
N GLY A 307 -4.81 30.52 21.63
CA GLY A 307 -3.91 31.13 20.64
C GLY A 307 -2.63 31.75 21.23
N ARG A 308 -2.43 31.66 22.55
CA ARG A 308 -1.18 32.03 23.23
C ARG A 308 -0.35 30.81 23.51
N THR A 309 0.96 31.01 23.59
CA THR A 309 1.87 29.88 23.53
C THR A 309 2.47 29.64 24.90
N LEU A 310 2.06 28.52 25.49
CA LEU A 310 2.37 28.19 26.87
C LEU A 310 3.75 27.56 27.01
N ARG A 311 4.15 26.76 26.03
CA ARG A 311 5.39 25.99 26.10
C ARG A 311 5.91 25.71 24.70
N GLU A 312 7.19 25.90 24.51
CA GLU A 312 7.91 25.47 23.30
C GLU A 312 8.95 24.43 23.70
N GLN A 313 9.13 23.42 22.85
CA GLN A 313 10.07 22.34 23.07
C GLN A 313 10.67 21.89 21.75
N GLU A 314 12.00 21.85 21.70
CA GLU A 314 12.78 21.29 20.60
C GLU A 314 13.45 20.00 21.06
N THR A 315 13.26 18.92 20.30
CA THR A 315 13.85 17.61 20.57
C THR A 315 14.64 17.16 19.35
N TYR A 316 15.94 16.93 19.51
CA TYR A 316 16.79 16.35 18.47
C TYR A 316 16.93 14.84 18.68
N ILE A 317 16.61 14.05 17.64
CA ILE A 317 16.72 12.60 17.63
C ILE A 317 17.79 12.20 16.61
N PRO A 318 19.01 11.82 17.04
CA PRO A 318 20.05 11.39 16.12
C PRO A 318 19.65 10.13 15.37
N VAL A 319 20.11 9.97 14.13
CA VAL A 319 19.68 8.87 13.25
C VAL A 319 20.04 7.49 13.81
N GLU A 320 21.20 7.38 14.46
CA GLU A 320 21.67 6.17 15.16
C GLU A 320 20.81 5.80 16.38
N SER A 321 20.04 6.76 16.90
CA SER A 321 19.08 6.52 17.98
C SER A 321 17.67 6.24 17.47
N LEU A 322 17.40 6.37 16.16
CA LEU A 322 16.06 6.21 15.61
C LEU A 322 15.80 4.73 15.34
N LEU A 323 15.02 4.09 16.21
CA LEU A 323 14.70 2.67 16.10
C LEU A 323 13.67 2.40 15.00
N ARG A 324 12.72 3.32 14.82
CA ARG A 324 11.67 3.20 13.80
C ARG A 324 11.18 4.57 13.37
N ALA A 325 11.12 4.79 12.05
CA ALA A 325 10.41 5.89 11.44
C ALA A 325 9.41 5.31 10.45
N THR A 326 8.12 5.38 10.77
CA THR A 326 7.08 4.80 9.89
C THR A 326 5.92 5.76 9.70
N ARG A 327 5.32 5.69 8.51
CA ARG A 327 4.03 6.30 8.24
C ARG A 327 2.94 5.33 8.69
N GLU A 328 2.14 5.77 9.65
CA GLU A 328 0.95 5.06 10.11
C GLU A 328 -0.29 5.71 9.47
N VAL A 329 -1.05 4.93 8.69
CA VAL A 329 -2.40 5.32 8.27
C VAL A 329 -3.34 4.78 9.33
N ARG A 330 -3.75 5.67 10.25
CA ARG A 330 -4.49 5.25 11.43
C ARG A 330 -5.93 4.89 11.05
N TYR A 331 -6.25 3.60 11.23
CA TYR A 331 -7.56 2.97 11.00
C TYR A 331 -8.24 3.34 9.67
N PRO A 332 -7.76 2.79 8.54
CA PRO A 332 -8.37 3.05 7.22
C PRO A 332 -9.80 2.53 7.08
N ARG A 333 -10.38 1.95 8.13
CA ARG A 333 -11.74 1.39 8.16
C ARG A 333 -12.56 1.86 9.36
N LEU A 334 -12.06 2.78 10.19
CA LEU A 334 -12.77 3.16 11.42
C LEU A 334 -14.02 4.00 11.12
N GLY A 335 -14.03 4.80 10.07
CA GLY A 335 -15.25 5.49 9.63
C GLY A 335 -16.32 4.46 9.24
N LEU A 336 -15.95 3.46 8.43
CA LEU A 336 -16.82 2.33 8.08
C LEU A 336 -17.36 1.58 9.32
N TYR A 337 -16.50 1.20 10.28
CA TYR A 337 -16.97 0.50 11.48
C TYR A 337 -17.84 1.38 12.37
N ALA A 338 -17.47 2.65 12.55
CA ALA A 338 -18.26 3.59 13.35
C ALA A 338 -19.64 3.84 12.70
N GLY A 339 -19.67 3.91 11.37
CA GLY A 339 -20.92 4.00 10.63
C GLY A 339 -21.79 2.75 10.78
N LEU A 340 -21.21 1.56 10.62
CA LEU A 340 -21.95 0.30 10.80
C LEU A 340 -22.53 0.15 12.23
N VAL A 341 -21.77 0.59 13.25
CA VAL A 341 -22.27 0.62 14.64
C VAL A 341 -23.39 1.64 14.80
N ALA A 342 -23.26 2.84 14.22
CA ALA A 342 -24.30 3.87 14.26
C ALA A 342 -25.60 3.40 13.58
N LEU A 343 -25.47 2.77 12.41
CA LEU A 343 -26.58 2.19 11.67
C LEU A 343 -27.25 1.06 12.46
N GLY A 344 -26.46 0.14 13.04
CA GLY A 344 -26.96 -0.96 13.85
C GLY A 344 -27.72 -0.48 15.08
N LEU A 345 -27.15 0.47 15.83
CA LEU A 345 -27.78 1.03 17.03
C LEU A 345 -29.04 1.84 16.68
N GLY A 346 -28.99 2.67 15.64
CA GLY A 346 -30.14 3.44 15.16
C GLY A 346 -31.27 2.54 14.65
N THR A 347 -30.93 1.46 13.95
CA THR A 347 -31.91 0.47 13.49
C THR A 347 -32.56 -0.26 14.66
N TYR A 348 -31.77 -0.74 15.61
CA TYR A 348 -32.27 -1.44 16.78
C TYR A 348 -33.22 -0.56 17.60
N LEU A 349 -32.76 0.62 18.02
CA LEU A 349 -33.57 1.53 18.84
C LEU A 349 -34.79 2.08 18.08
N GLY A 350 -34.61 2.45 16.81
CA GLY A 350 -35.69 2.99 15.98
C GLY A 350 -36.80 1.98 15.73
N VAL A 351 -36.45 0.72 15.38
CA VAL A 351 -37.43 -0.35 15.16
C VAL A 351 -38.12 -0.75 16.47
N SER A 352 -37.41 -0.83 17.59
CA SER A 352 -38.04 -1.09 18.90
C SER A 352 -39.10 -0.05 19.24
N LEU A 353 -38.78 1.24 19.08
CA LEU A 353 -39.74 2.33 19.31
C LEU A 353 -40.92 2.30 18.33
N LEU A 354 -40.69 1.95 17.06
CA LEU A 354 -41.76 1.77 16.07
C LEU A 354 -42.70 0.63 16.44
N VAL A 355 -42.16 -0.52 16.85
CA VAL A 355 -42.96 -1.69 17.27
C VAL A 355 -43.76 -1.36 18.52
N ASP A 356 -43.15 -0.70 19.51
CA ASP A 356 -43.83 -0.31 20.74
C ASP A 356 -44.90 0.76 20.47
N GLY A 357 -44.62 1.72 19.59
CA GLY A 357 -45.59 2.73 19.15
C GLY A 357 -46.77 2.12 18.41
N ALA A 358 -46.54 1.14 17.53
CA ALA A 358 -47.59 0.42 16.82
C ALA A 358 -48.47 -0.39 17.79
N ARG A 359 -47.85 -1.08 18.77
CA ARG A 359 -48.58 -1.83 19.80
C ARG A 359 -49.40 -0.93 20.72
N ALA A 360 -48.89 0.25 21.05
CA ALA A 360 -49.55 1.22 21.91
C ALA A 360 -50.56 2.13 21.17
N GLY A 361 -50.60 2.08 19.83
CA GLY A 361 -51.39 3.02 19.03
C GLY A 361 -50.93 4.47 19.16
N SER A 362 -49.66 4.70 19.51
CA SER A 362 -49.11 6.04 19.78
C SER A 362 -48.37 6.60 18.55
N PRO A 363 -48.90 7.64 17.89
CA PRO A 363 -48.23 8.26 16.74
C PRO A 363 -46.93 8.97 17.13
N GLU A 364 -46.80 9.43 18.38
CA GLU A 364 -45.58 10.08 18.88
C GLU A 364 -44.41 9.10 18.97
N LEU A 365 -44.65 7.89 19.49
CA LEU A 365 -43.63 6.83 19.55
C LEU A 365 -43.23 6.36 18.15
N LEU A 366 -44.19 6.27 17.22
CA LEU A 366 -43.91 5.96 15.82
C LEU A 366 -43.01 7.04 15.19
N GLY A 367 -43.35 8.31 15.37
CA GLY A 367 -42.56 9.44 14.87
C GLY A 367 -41.15 9.47 15.45
N MET A 368 -41.00 9.26 16.76
CA MET A 368 -39.70 9.20 17.43
C MET A 368 -38.86 8.02 16.92
N GLY A 369 -39.46 6.83 16.76
CA GLY A 369 -38.76 5.66 16.22
C GLY A 369 -38.25 5.87 14.80
N ALA A 370 -39.07 6.47 13.92
CA ALA A 370 -38.65 6.83 12.57
C ALA A 370 -37.50 7.87 12.56
N LEU A 371 -37.54 8.85 13.47
CA LEU A 371 -36.51 9.88 13.59
C LEU A 371 -35.18 9.29 14.07
N VAL A 372 -35.20 8.44 15.11
CA VAL A 372 -34.00 7.76 15.61
C VAL A 372 -33.36 6.88 14.54
N PHE A 373 -34.19 6.15 13.78
CA PHE A 373 -33.73 5.35 12.64
C PHE A 373 -33.03 6.22 11.58
N ALA A 374 -33.69 7.30 11.13
CA ALA A 374 -33.16 8.20 10.12
C ALA A 374 -31.86 8.88 10.59
N PHE A 375 -31.76 9.24 11.87
CA PHE A 375 -30.54 9.79 12.45
C PHE A 375 -29.38 8.79 12.43
N GLY A 376 -29.62 7.52 12.78
CA GLY A 376 -28.60 6.47 12.70
C GLY A 376 -28.05 6.29 11.28
N ALA A 377 -28.93 6.26 10.28
CA ALA A 377 -28.54 6.17 8.88
C ALA A 377 -27.77 7.43 8.39
N ALA A 378 -28.21 8.63 8.79
CA ALA A 378 -27.52 9.87 8.46
C ALA A 378 -26.12 9.94 9.10
N LEU A 379 -25.97 9.44 10.33
CA LEU A 379 -24.70 9.41 11.04
C LEU A 379 -23.72 8.42 10.38
N ASP A 380 -24.20 7.24 9.96
CA ASP A 380 -23.42 6.28 9.17
C ASP A 380 -22.90 6.90 7.87
N PHE A 381 -23.78 7.53 7.10
CA PHE A 381 -23.44 8.20 5.86
C PHE A 381 -22.42 9.34 6.09
N GLY A 382 -22.65 10.16 7.12
CA GLY A 382 -21.79 11.29 7.47
C GLY A 382 -20.39 10.84 7.89
N LEU A 383 -20.28 9.82 8.75
CA LEU A 383 -19.00 9.27 9.18
C LEU A 383 -18.22 8.66 8.02
N SER A 384 -18.91 7.98 7.10
CA SER A 384 -18.30 7.43 5.88
C SER A 384 -17.76 8.52 4.93
N HIS A 385 -18.40 9.70 4.89
CA HIS A 385 -17.96 10.84 4.07
C HIS A 385 -16.86 11.69 4.72
N VAL A 386 -16.82 11.77 6.05
CA VAL A 386 -15.72 12.42 6.78
C VAL A 386 -14.42 11.63 6.59
N GLU A 387 -14.51 10.31 6.41
CA GLU A 387 -13.37 9.47 6.07
C GLU A 387 -12.75 9.85 4.72
N THR A 388 -13.57 10.14 3.70
CA THR A 388 -13.10 10.64 2.40
C THR A 388 -12.41 12.00 2.51
N ALA A 389 -12.91 12.90 3.36
CA ALA A 389 -12.26 14.20 3.61
C ALA A 389 -10.93 14.06 4.38
N ALA A 390 -10.76 12.99 5.15
CA ALA A 390 -9.51 12.65 5.80
C ALA A 390 -8.53 11.87 4.89
N ARG A 391 -8.97 11.40 3.71
CA ARG A 391 -8.08 10.72 2.74
C ARG A 391 -7.00 11.70 2.29
N GLY A 392 -5.75 11.28 2.45
CA GLY A 392 -4.56 12.06 2.08
C GLY A 392 -3.77 12.58 3.28
N ARG A 393 -4.34 12.58 4.49
CA ARG A 393 -3.59 12.87 5.71
C ARG A 393 -3.15 11.58 6.38
N CYS A 394 -1.90 11.56 6.84
CA CYS A 394 -1.32 10.46 7.57
C CYS A 394 -0.66 10.94 8.87
N ARG A 395 -0.15 9.97 9.61
CA ARG A 395 0.64 10.19 10.81
C ARG A 395 2.05 9.66 10.59
N VAL A 396 3.07 10.42 10.95
CA VAL A 396 4.46 9.95 10.99
C VAL A 396 4.81 9.67 12.44
N VAL A 397 5.28 8.45 12.71
CA VAL A 397 5.68 8.00 14.04
C VAL A 397 7.19 7.78 14.05
N LEU A 398 7.86 8.46 14.98
CA LEU A 398 9.29 8.41 15.24
C LEU A 398 9.50 7.78 16.61
N VAL A 399 10.14 6.61 16.64
CA VAL A 399 10.41 5.87 17.88
C VAL A 399 11.93 5.91 18.11
N PRO A 400 12.43 6.69 19.08
CA PRO A 400 13.82 6.64 19.46
C PRO A 400 14.10 5.37 20.28
N ARG A 401 15.37 4.95 20.32
CA ARG A 401 15.86 3.82 21.09
C ARG A 401 15.78 4.07 22.59
N LYS A 402 15.92 5.34 23.00
CA LYS A 402 15.76 5.81 24.39
C LYS A 402 14.80 7.00 24.39
N GLY A 403 13.80 6.95 25.27
CA GLY A 403 12.83 8.03 25.44
C GLY A 403 11.46 7.78 24.79
N PRO A 404 10.52 8.73 24.93
CA PRO A 404 9.17 8.59 24.42
C PRO A 404 9.12 8.71 22.89
N GLY A 405 8.27 7.89 22.26
CA GLY A 405 7.95 8.03 20.85
C GLY A 405 7.26 9.37 20.56
N VAL A 406 7.64 9.98 19.43
CA VAL A 406 7.05 11.21 18.92
C VAL A 406 6.18 10.86 17.72
N ALA A 407 4.99 11.45 17.62
CA ALA A 407 4.15 11.20 16.48
C ALA A 407 3.45 12.48 16.00
N LEU A 408 3.62 12.77 14.72
CA LEU A 408 3.10 13.96 14.07
C LEU A 408 1.92 13.58 13.18
N ALA A 409 0.75 14.17 13.41
CA ALA A 409 -0.49 13.87 12.72
C ALA A 409 -0.89 14.99 11.77
N GLY A 410 -1.76 14.68 10.80
CA GLY A 410 -2.29 15.66 9.85
C GLY A 410 -1.34 15.99 8.70
N ILE A 411 -0.32 15.16 8.47
CA ILE A 411 0.69 15.38 7.43
C ILE A 411 0.17 14.84 6.11
N GLU A 412 0.42 15.53 5.00
CA GLU A 412 0.13 15.01 3.67
C GLU A 412 0.94 13.73 3.38
N ARG A 413 0.27 12.71 2.84
CA ARG A 413 0.87 11.39 2.55
C ARG A 413 2.11 11.49 1.66
N ALA A 414 2.05 12.29 0.60
CA ALA A 414 3.17 12.43 -0.34
C ALA A 414 4.38 13.12 0.31
N ALA A 415 4.14 14.17 1.10
CA ALA A 415 5.19 14.86 1.85
C ALA A 415 5.85 13.92 2.88
N ALA A 416 5.05 13.13 3.60
CA ALA A 416 5.57 12.15 4.56
C ALA A 416 6.48 11.10 3.88
N ASP A 417 6.07 10.55 2.74
CA ASP A 417 6.88 9.56 2.00
C ASP A 417 8.17 10.18 1.45
N ALA A 418 8.09 11.40 0.91
CA ALA A 418 9.24 12.15 0.41
C ALA A 418 10.24 12.55 1.51
N ALA A 419 9.77 12.72 2.74
CA ALA A 419 10.62 13.03 3.89
C ALA A 419 11.22 11.75 4.49
N LEU A 420 10.43 10.69 4.68
CA LEU A 420 10.89 9.41 5.22
C LEU A 420 11.92 8.71 4.30
N SER A 421 11.81 8.87 2.98
CA SER A 421 12.77 8.31 2.01
C SER A 421 14.17 8.92 2.09
N ARG A 422 14.37 10.00 2.86
CA ARG A 422 15.68 10.63 3.08
C ARG A 422 16.42 10.09 4.28
N LEU A 423 15.70 9.41 5.17
CA LEU A 423 16.34 8.72 6.27
C LEU A 423 17.12 7.53 5.69
N PRO A 424 18.36 7.29 6.14
CA PRO A 424 19.06 6.06 5.81
C PRO A 424 18.20 4.89 6.27
N ARG A 425 18.09 3.86 5.42
CA ARG A 425 17.41 2.61 5.79
C ARG A 425 18.21 2.01 6.95
N ALA A 426 17.60 1.99 8.13
CA ALA A 426 18.15 1.38 9.33
C ALA A 426 18.21 -0.15 9.22
#